data_AF-A0A2C5ZYB5-F1
#
_entry.id   AF-A0A2C5ZYB5-F1
#
_cell.length_a   1.000
_cell.length_b   1.000
_cell.length_c   1.000
_cell.angle_alpha   90.00
_cell.angle_beta   90.00
_cell.angle_gamma   90.00
#
_symmetry.space_group_name_H-M   'P 1'
#
loop_
_entity.id
_entity.type
_entity.pdbx_description
1 polymer ?
#
loop_
_entity_poly.entity_id
_entity_poly.type
_entity_poly.pdbx_seq_one_letter_code
_entity_poly.pdbx_strand_id
1 'polypeptide(L)'
;MYELSLTAPVEQGDFHSACAVLSGFCAMPPWETTQRVLYFQGPPRPTGISNQSSIDKPMRKDAAVLWKDLHQNLSRQSFVVQTRYDVARERDMGPSAAPMDLDGTAGILRWADFPDPPHGRPLLTQRKIVEIWEQKKLPGVMRDNHYQFKTETIEEVYRFFRDDLEFCLTKHYFLRPITDYAPLEARSDECGPWPTLPAWEGLTAVDMQNRWILQIKAHVLQDNKPDEIRKAQDRLMSIRGELDGIFSFKTVDRKVHDTRVALQQQGIQALPQKVILGKS
;
A
#
# COMPACT_ATOMS: atom_id res chain seq x y z
N MET A 1 -14.06 -3.13 -3.15
CA MET A 1 -14.29 -2.83 -1.73
C MET A 1 -13.98 -1.36 -1.51
N TYR A 2 -14.62 -0.71 -0.55
CA TYR A 2 -14.46 0.71 -0.28
C TYR A 2 -13.98 0.89 1.17
N GLU A 3 -12.76 1.42 1.32
CA GLU A 3 -12.05 1.57 2.58
C GLU A 3 -12.27 2.99 3.11
N LEU A 4 -12.69 3.10 4.37
CA LEU A 4 -12.69 4.35 5.13
C LEU A 4 -11.70 4.20 6.28
N SER A 5 -10.86 5.21 6.49
CA SER A 5 -9.83 5.14 7.52
C SER A 5 -9.59 6.44 8.27
N LEU A 6 -9.29 6.30 9.57
CA LEU A 6 -8.67 7.32 10.41
C LEU A 6 -7.19 7.02 10.58
N THR A 7 -6.37 8.07 10.68
CA THR A 7 -4.91 7.94 10.84
C THR A 7 -4.44 8.72 12.06
N ALA A 8 -3.57 8.10 12.87
CA ALA A 8 -2.87 8.76 13.98
C ALA A 8 -1.40 8.29 14.03
N PRO A 9 -0.43 9.19 14.19
CA PRO A 9 0.94 8.80 14.53
C PRO A 9 1.02 8.37 16.00
N VAL A 10 1.89 7.40 16.28
CA VAL A 10 2.22 6.91 17.62
C VAL A 10 3.74 6.91 17.74
N GLU A 11 4.27 7.58 18.75
CA GLU A 11 5.71 7.65 18.97
C GLU A 11 6.28 6.28 19.37
N GLN A 12 7.54 6.00 19.01
CA GLN A 12 8.17 4.71 19.30
C GLN A 12 8.15 4.37 20.80
N GLY A 13 8.31 5.37 21.67
CA GLY A 13 8.27 5.19 23.13
C GLY A 13 6.90 4.76 23.66
N ASP A 14 5.83 5.17 22.98
CA ASP A 14 4.45 4.91 23.38
C ASP A 14 3.86 3.64 22.73
N PHE A 15 4.62 2.97 21.86
CA PHE A 15 4.15 1.81 21.10
C PHE A 15 3.57 0.70 21.98
N HIS A 16 4.26 0.31 23.05
CA HIS A 16 3.79 -0.75 23.95
C HIS A 16 2.51 -0.35 24.68
N SER A 17 2.40 0.92 25.09
CA SER A 17 1.20 1.48 25.72
C SER A 17 0.03 1.49 24.73
N ALA A 18 0.28 1.91 23.48
CA ALA A 18 -0.71 1.89 22.42
C ALA A 18 -1.22 0.47 22.13
N CYS A 19 -0.32 -0.50 22.03
CA CYS A 19 -0.68 -1.92 21.86
C CYS A 19 -1.48 -2.44 23.05
N ALA A 20 -1.12 -2.10 24.29
CA ALA A 20 -1.86 -2.51 25.48
C ALA A 20 -3.27 -1.93 25.51
N VAL A 21 -3.42 -0.64 25.19
CA VAL A 21 -4.73 0.02 25.08
C VAL A 21 -5.57 -0.63 23.99
N LEU A 22 -5.03 -0.83 22.79
CA LEU A 22 -5.75 -1.47 21.69
C LEU A 22 -6.12 -2.92 22.01
N SER A 23 -5.25 -3.65 22.71
CA SER A 23 -5.53 -5.02 23.15
C SER A 23 -6.70 -5.07 24.13
N GLY A 24 -6.72 -4.17 25.12
CA GLY A 24 -7.83 -4.03 26.05
C GLY A 24 -9.11 -3.56 25.37
N PHE A 25 -8.99 -2.59 24.45
CA PHE A 25 -10.12 -2.02 23.73
C PHE A 25 -10.76 -3.01 22.74
N CYS A 26 -9.96 -3.82 22.06
CA CYS A 26 -10.43 -4.85 21.12
C CYS A 26 -10.65 -6.21 21.79
N ALA A 27 -10.32 -6.35 23.08
CA ALA A 27 -10.37 -7.60 23.83
C ALA A 27 -9.61 -8.76 23.16
N MET A 28 -8.50 -8.46 22.48
CA MET A 28 -7.67 -9.46 21.81
C MET A 28 -6.19 -9.05 21.79
N PRO A 29 -5.24 -10.00 21.79
CA PRO A 29 -3.83 -9.68 21.56
C PRO A 29 -3.60 -9.21 20.12
N PRO A 30 -2.48 -8.50 19.84
CA PRO A 30 -2.12 -8.13 18.49
C PRO A 30 -1.86 -9.36 17.63
N TRP A 31 -2.32 -9.32 16.38
CA TRP A 31 -1.84 -10.20 15.33
C TRP A 31 -0.64 -9.55 14.65
N GLU A 32 0.54 -10.08 14.92
CA GLU A 32 1.80 -9.59 14.38
C GLU A 32 2.11 -10.22 13.02
N THR A 33 2.41 -9.41 12.02
CA THR A 33 2.87 -9.88 10.71
C THR A 33 4.01 -9.00 10.22
N THR A 34 4.95 -9.62 9.50
CA THR A 34 5.96 -8.90 8.73
C THR A 34 5.72 -9.22 7.26
N GLN A 35 5.65 -8.18 6.42
CA GLN A 35 5.32 -8.32 5.01
C GLN A 35 6.42 -7.72 4.15
N ARG A 36 6.82 -8.44 3.10
CA ARG A 36 7.59 -7.89 1.98
C ARG A 36 6.62 -7.31 0.97
N VAL A 37 6.76 -6.02 0.68
CA VAL A 37 5.90 -5.29 -0.26
C VAL A 37 6.71 -4.89 -1.49
N LEU A 38 6.33 -5.39 -2.65
CA LEU A 38 6.91 -5.00 -3.95
C LEU A 38 5.98 -3.99 -4.63
N TYR A 39 6.55 -2.92 -5.19
CA TYR A 39 5.81 -1.88 -5.88
C TYR A 39 6.08 -1.95 -7.38
N PHE A 40 5.00 -2.01 -8.15
CA PHE A 40 5.04 -2.09 -9.60
C PHE A 40 4.31 -0.91 -10.22
N GLN A 41 4.99 -0.15 -11.06
CA GLN A 41 4.41 0.95 -11.82
C GLN A 41 3.74 0.42 -13.08
N GLY A 42 2.47 0.78 -13.29
CA GLY A 42 1.75 0.46 -14.52
C GLY A 42 2.33 1.15 -15.77
N PRO A 43 2.02 0.62 -16.96
CA PRO A 43 2.51 1.16 -18.23
C PRO A 43 2.02 2.60 -18.47
N PRO A 44 2.74 3.44 -19.25
CA PRO A 44 2.29 4.81 -19.53
C PRO A 44 0.92 4.89 -20.23
N ARG A 45 0.59 3.88 -21.04
CA ARG A 45 -0.75 3.71 -21.62
C ARG A 45 -1.49 2.64 -20.82
N PRO A 46 -2.60 2.98 -20.14
CA PRO A 46 -3.35 2.02 -19.35
C PRO A 46 -4.00 0.97 -20.26
N THR A 47 -3.72 -0.30 -19.98
CA THR A 47 -4.28 -1.45 -20.70
C THR A 47 -4.96 -2.45 -19.75
N GLY A 48 -4.89 -2.20 -18.44
CA GLY A 48 -5.36 -3.14 -17.41
C GLY A 48 -4.54 -4.42 -17.34
N ILE A 49 -5.10 -5.43 -16.67
CA ILE A 49 -4.54 -6.80 -16.67
C ILE A 49 -5.17 -7.56 -17.85
N SER A 50 -4.70 -7.27 -19.05
CA SER A 50 -5.24 -7.85 -20.30
C SER A 50 -4.67 -9.24 -20.59
N ASN A 51 -3.40 -9.46 -20.24
CA ASN A 51 -2.76 -10.76 -20.33
C ASN A 51 -2.99 -11.57 -19.04
N GLN A 52 -3.64 -12.73 -19.18
CA GLN A 52 -4.00 -13.61 -18.07
C GLN A 52 -3.29 -14.98 -18.13
N SER A 53 -2.22 -15.12 -18.94
CA SER A 53 -1.46 -16.37 -19.06
C SER A 53 -0.84 -16.82 -17.75
N SER A 54 -0.31 -15.87 -16.98
CA SER A 54 0.37 -16.13 -15.70
C SER A 54 -0.57 -16.22 -14.51
N ILE A 55 -1.88 -15.97 -14.69
CA ILE A 55 -2.87 -16.12 -13.62
C ILE A 55 -3.21 -17.60 -13.46
N ASP A 56 -3.00 -18.14 -12.26
CA ASP A 56 -3.31 -19.54 -11.95
C ASP A 56 -4.81 -19.82 -12.09
N LYS A 57 -5.14 -20.88 -12.85
CA LYS A 57 -6.51 -21.36 -13.12
C LYS A 57 -6.64 -22.82 -12.65
N PRO A 58 -7.81 -23.25 -12.14
CA PRO A 58 -9.07 -22.51 -12.02
C PRO A 58 -9.09 -21.53 -10.83
N MET A 59 -9.79 -20.41 -11.01
CA MET A 59 -9.90 -19.36 -10.00
C MET A 59 -11.19 -19.51 -9.19
N ARG A 60 -11.16 -19.12 -7.90
CA ARG A 60 -12.37 -18.98 -7.10
C ARG A 60 -13.27 -17.86 -7.69
N LYS A 61 -14.59 -17.99 -7.55
CA LYS A 61 -15.56 -17.08 -8.17
C LYS A 61 -15.42 -15.63 -7.66
N ASP A 62 -15.19 -15.46 -6.37
CA ASP A 62 -14.90 -14.19 -5.71
C ASP A 62 -13.62 -13.54 -6.27
N ALA A 63 -12.53 -14.31 -6.38
CA ALA A 63 -11.29 -13.84 -6.97
C ALA A 63 -11.48 -13.39 -8.42
N ALA A 64 -12.23 -14.14 -9.23
CA ALA A 64 -12.52 -13.78 -10.63
C ALA A 64 -13.24 -12.43 -10.76
N VAL A 65 -14.17 -12.11 -9.84
CA VAL A 65 -14.84 -10.80 -9.79
C VAL A 65 -13.84 -9.70 -9.46
N LEU A 66 -12.96 -9.92 -8.48
CA LEU A 66 -11.95 -8.93 -8.10
C LEU A 66 -10.93 -8.67 -9.21
N TRP A 67 -10.50 -9.71 -9.93
CA TRP A 67 -9.63 -9.55 -11.10
C TRP A 67 -10.29 -8.75 -12.22
N LYS A 68 -11.60 -8.94 -12.45
CA LYS A 68 -12.37 -8.15 -13.41
C LYS A 68 -12.47 -6.68 -12.98
N ASP A 69 -12.78 -6.41 -11.71
CA ASP A 69 -12.83 -5.04 -11.17
C ASP A 69 -11.44 -4.39 -11.27
N LEU A 70 -10.38 -5.08 -10.86
CA LEU A 70 -9.00 -4.62 -10.97
C LEU A 70 -8.64 -4.25 -12.43
N HIS A 71 -8.92 -5.15 -13.38
CA HIS A 71 -8.71 -4.88 -14.80
C HIS A 71 -9.43 -3.60 -15.24
N GLN A 72 -10.73 -3.46 -14.92
CA GLN A 72 -11.52 -2.29 -15.31
C GLN A 72 -10.96 -0.97 -14.78
N ASN A 73 -10.49 -0.94 -13.52
CA ASN A 73 -9.90 0.28 -12.96
C ASN A 73 -8.54 0.60 -13.62
N LEU A 74 -7.69 -0.41 -13.82
CA LEU A 74 -6.35 -0.25 -14.42
C LEU A 74 -6.38 0.01 -15.94
N SER A 75 -7.47 -0.32 -16.64
CA SER A 75 -7.66 0.03 -18.05
C SER A 75 -8.01 1.49 -18.26
N ARG A 76 -8.48 2.20 -17.22
CA ARG A 76 -8.84 3.63 -17.31
C ARG A 76 -7.66 4.54 -17.02
N GLN A 77 -6.81 4.15 -16.08
CA GLN A 77 -5.71 4.94 -15.57
C GLN A 77 -4.61 4.00 -15.06
N SER A 78 -3.36 4.40 -15.25
CA SER A 78 -2.22 3.64 -14.75
C SER A 78 -1.94 3.99 -13.29
N PHE A 79 -1.64 2.97 -12.50
CA PHE A 79 -1.37 3.07 -11.07
C PHE A 79 -0.11 2.31 -10.70
N VAL A 80 0.48 2.68 -9.56
CA VAL A 80 1.38 1.82 -8.81
C VAL A 80 0.55 0.79 -8.06
N VAL A 81 0.82 -0.49 -8.30
CA VAL A 81 0.19 -1.62 -7.62
C VAL A 81 1.19 -2.32 -6.72
N GLN A 82 0.70 -3.03 -5.70
CA GLN A 82 1.52 -3.69 -4.71
C GLN A 82 1.30 -5.19 -4.75
N THR A 83 2.38 -5.97 -4.66
CA THR A 83 2.31 -7.39 -4.32
C THR A 83 2.92 -7.59 -2.94
N ARG A 84 2.24 -8.30 -2.05
CA ARG A 84 2.61 -8.42 -0.64
C ARG A 84 2.80 -9.90 -0.29
N TYR A 85 3.88 -10.22 0.39
CA TYR A 85 4.21 -11.59 0.83
C TYR A 85 4.51 -11.57 2.31
N ASP A 86 3.94 -12.51 3.05
CA ASP A 86 4.29 -12.68 4.46
C ASP A 86 5.70 -13.27 4.57
N VAL A 87 6.51 -12.70 5.45
CA VAL A 87 7.89 -13.12 5.71
C VAL A 87 8.07 -13.39 7.20
N ALA A 88 8.75 -14.47 7.52
CA ALA A 88 9.17 -14.78 8.89
C ALA A 88 10.59 -14.24 9.12
N ARG A 89 10.79 -13.43 10.17
CA ARG A 89 12.06 -12.73 10.43
C ARG A 89 13.22 -13.70 10.64
N GLU A 90 12.94 -14.84 11.25
CA GLU A 90 13.95 -15.85 11.62
C GLU A 90 14.31 -16.78 10.46
N ARG A 91 13.42 -16.90 9.46
CA ARG A 91 13.57 -17.86 8.34
C ARG A 91 13.97 -17.17 7.04
N ASP A 92 13.33 -16.04 6.74
CA ASP A 92 13.35 -15.43 5.41
C ASP A 92 14.30 -14.21 5.32
N MET A 93 14.92 -13.80 6.44
CA MET A 93 15.77 -12.61 6.51
C MET A 93 17.17 -12.95 7.02
N GLY A 94 18.18 -12.28 6.44
CA GLY A 94 19.58 -12.42 6.86
C GLY A 94 20.43 -13.34 5.96
N PRO A 95 21.72 -13.49 6.29
CA PRO A 95 22.69 -14.14 5.40
C PRO A 95 22.46 -15.64 5.20
N SER A 96 21.76 -16.30 6.13
CA SER A 96 21.41 -17.72 6.07
C SER A 96 20.06 -18.00 5.41
N ALA A 97 19.30 -16.95 5.06
CA ALA A 97 17.96 -17.12 4.49
C ALA A 97 18.06 -17.62 3.04
N ALA A 98 17.25 -18.63 2.71
CA ALA A 98 17.14 -19.10 1.33
C ALA A 98 16.47 -18.02 0.46
N PRO A 99 16.85 -17.89 -0.82
CA PRO A 99 16.15 -17.00 -1.74
C PRO A 99 14.67 -17.33 -1.81
N MET A 100 13.81 -16.31 -1.73
CA MET A 100 12.36 -16.50 -1.79
C MET A 100 11.91 -16.68 -3.23
N ASP A 101 11.20 -17.79 -3.51
CA ASP A 101 10.50 -17.97 -4.79
C ASP A 101 9.19 -17.17 -4.78
N LEU A 102 9.25 -15.94 -5.32
CA LEU A 102 8.11 -15.03 -5.38
C LEU A 102 7.00 -15.49 -6.35
N ASP A 103 7.32 -16.28 -7.38
CA ASP A 103 6.31 -16.79 -8.30
C ASP A 103 5.64 -18.06 -7.75
N GLY A 104 6.36 -18.88 -6.99
CA GLY A 104 5.81 -20.06 -6.30
C GLY A 104 5.05 -19.75 -5.00
N THR A 105 5.40 -18.67 -4.31
CA THR A 105 4.79 -18.26 -3.04
C THR A 105 3.47 -17.52 -3.28
N ALA A 106 2.44 -17.88 -2.51
CA ALA A 106 1.17 -17.16 -2.56
C ALA A 106 1.28 -15.82 -1.84
N GLY A 107 0.88 -14.74 -2.51
CA GLY A 107 0.88 -13.38 -1.99
C GLY A 107 -0.47 -12.69 -2.17
N ILE A 108 -0.48 -11.39 -1.89
CA ILE A 108 -1.66 -10.52 -2.00
C ILE A 108 -1.38 -9.48 -3.08
N LEU A 109 -2.26 -9.36 -4.06
CA LEU A 109 -2.25 -8.25 -5.01
C LEU A 109 -3.16 -7.14 -4.47
N ARG A 110 -2.59 -5.96 -4.22
CA ARG A 110 -3.29 -4.79 -3.69
C ARG A 110 -3.23 -3.62 -4.66
N TRP A 111 -4.40 -3.06 -4.94
CA TRP A 111 -4.59 -1.77 -5.61
C TRP A 111 -5.43 -0.86 -4.71
N ALA A 112 -5.07 0.42 -4.68
CA ALA A 112 -5.81 1.46 -3.99
C ALA A 112 -5.95 2.67 -4.89
N ASP A 113 -7.17 3.21 -4.98
CA ASP A 113 -7.49 4.38 -5.77
C ASP A 113 -7.10 5.69 -5.06
N PHE A 114 -7.13 6.79 -5.80
CA PHE A 114 -6.94 8.13 -5.26
C PHE A 114 -8.09 8.47 -4.29
N PRO A 115 -7.81 8.97 -3.06
CA PRO A 115 -8.89 9.25 -2.11
C PRO A 115 -9.82 10.36 -2.55
N ASP A 116 -11.09 10.21 -2.18
CA ASP A 116 -12.11 11.20 -2.47
C ASP A 116 -11.83 12.53 -1.74
N PRO A 117 -12.34 13.66 -2.26
CA PRO A 117 -12.30 14.91 -1.52
C PRO A 117 -12.99 14.78 -0.15
N PRO A 118 -12.49 15.46 0.89
CA PRO A 118 -13.14 15.45 2.20
C PRO A 118 -14.49 16.19 2.14
N HIS A 119 -15.60 15.45 2.15
CA HIS A 119 -16.96 16.00 2.17
C HIS A 119 -17.41 16.33 3.60
N GLY A 120 -16.84 17.37 4.21
CA GLY A 120 -17.23 17.87 5.55
C GLY A 120 -16.68 17.05 6.74
N ARG A 121 -15.98 15.94 6.49
CA ARG A 121 -15.27 15.14 7.52
C ARG A 121 -13.79 15.02 7.17
N PRO A 122 -12.97 16.05 7.45
CA PRO A 122 -11.59 16.11 6.94
C PRO A 122 -10.65 15.04 7.50
N LEU A 123 -11.00 14.41 8.63
CA LEU A 123 -10.18 13.37 9.27
C LEU A 123 -10.31 12.00 8.61
N LEU A 124 -11.37 11.77 7.84
CA LEU A 124 -11.61 10.48 7.19
C LEU A 124 -10.98 10.50 5.81
N THR A 125 -10.13 9.51 5.56
CA THR A 125 -9.72 9.14 4.20
C THR A 125 -10.66 8.07 3.70
N GLN A 126 -11.19 8.23 2.49
CA GLN A 126 -12.08 7.25 1.88
C GLN A 126 -11.65 6.99 0.44
N ARG A 127 -11.58 5.73 0.04
CA ARG A 127 -11.12 5.33 -1.30
C ARG A 127 -11.56 3.92 -1.64
N LYS A 128 -11.60 3.63 -2.95
CA LYS A 128 -11.77 2.27 -3.44
C LYS A 128 -10.46 1.48 -3.31
N ILE A 129 -10.58 0.23 -2.90
CA ILE A 129 -9.47 -0.73 -2.85
C ILE A 129 -9.88 -2.07 -3.46
N VAL A 130 -8.90 -2.78 -4.02
CA VAL A 130 -9.00 -4.16 -4.46
C VAL A 130 -7.83 -4.94 -3.87
N GLU A 131 -8.14 -5.97 -3.09
CA GLU A 131 -7.16 -6.90 -2.54
C GLU A 131 -7.53 -8.32 -2.95
N ILE A 132 -6.62 -8.99 -3.64
CA ILE A 132 -6.80 -10.36 -4.11
C ILE A 132 -5.79 -11.23 -3.38
N TRP A 133 -6.30 -12.05 -2.47
CA TRP A 133 -5.52 -12.88 -1.56
C TRP A 133 -5.12 -14.20 -2.21
N GLU A 134 -4.06 -14.82 -1.68
CA GLU A 134 -3.59 -16.16 -2.05
C GLU A 134 -3.28 -16.34 -3.55
N GLN A 135 -2.72 -15.31 -4.18
CA GLN A 135 -2.36 -15.34 -5.60
C GLN A 135 -0.90 -15.73 -5.78
N LYS A 136 -0.62 -16.66 -6.68
CA LYS A 136 0.74 -17.03 -7.10
C LYS A 136 1.12 -16.33 -8.41
N LYS A 137 2.40 -16.42 -8.77
CA LYS A 137 2.96 -15.87 -10.02
C LYS A 137 2.73 -14.37 -10.19
N LEU A 138 2.56 -13.63 -9.10
CA LEU A 138 2.25 -12.21 -9.16
C LEU A 138 3.33 -11.41 -9.91
N PRO A 139 4.65 -11.63 -9.71
CA PRO A 139 5.68 -10.97 -10.51
C PRO A 139 5.59 -11.31 -11.99
N GLY A 140 5.30 -12.58 -12.34
CA GLY A 140 4.97 -13.00 -13.70
C GLY A 140 3.79 -12.24 -14.30
N VAL A 141 2.65 -12.16 -13.58
CA VAL A 141 1.45 -11.42 -14.02
C VAL A 141 1.77 -9.94 -14.23
N MET A 142 2.53 -9.30 -13.34
CA MET A 142 2.92 -7.90 -13.50
C MET A 142 3.76 -7.71 -14.77
N ARG A 143 4.77 -8.56 -14.98
CA ARG A 143 5.66 -8.50 -16.14
C ARG A 143 4.92 -8.71 -17.47
N ASP A 144 4.04 -9.71 -17.51
CA ASP A 144 3.20 -10.04 -18.67
C ASP A 144 2.25 -8.92 -19.09
N ASN A 145 1.94 -8.00 -18.17
CA ASN A 145 1.09 -6.84 -18.40
C ASN A 145 1.88 -5.51 -18.45
N HIS A 146 3.20 -5.58 -18.67
CA HIS A 146 4.09 -4.41 -18.79
C HIS A 146 4.16 -3.52 -17.55
N TYR A 147 3.91 -4.08 -16.37
CA TYR A 147 4.18 -3.39 -15.12
C TYR A 147 5.68 -3.48 -14.80
N GLN A 148 6.27 -2.33 -14.48
CA GLN A 148 7.68 -2.21 -14.15
C GLN A 148 7.86 -2.24 -12.64
N PHE A 149 8.69 -3.16 -12.15
CA PHE A 149 9.12 -3.12 -10.75
C PHE A 149 9.88 -1.81 -10.47
N LYS A 150 9.64 -1.20 -9.31
CA LYS A 150 10.26 0.08 -8.93
C LYS A 150 11.03 0.04 -7.63
N THR A 151 10.45 -0.60 -6.63
CA THR A 151 11.06 -0.70 -5.32
C THR A 151 10.37 -1.76 -4.51
N GLU A 152 10.97 -2.07 -3.38
CA GLU A 152 10.36 -2.89 -2.35
C GLU A 152 10.64 -2.33 -0.96
N THR A 153 9.80 -2.71 -0.01
CA THR A 153 9.90 -2.34 1.41
C THR A 153 9.53 -3.53 2.28
N ILE A 154 9.94 -3.49 3.54
CA ILE A 154 9.41 -4.36 4.59
C ILE A 154 8.40 -3.58 5.41
N GLU A 155 7.25 -4.17 5.69
CA GLU A 155 6.20 -3.60 6.53
C GLU A 155 5.99 -4.48 7.76
N GLU A 156 6.06 -3.87 8.93
CA GLU A 156 5.73 -4.47 10.20
C GLU A 156 4.34 -4.03 10.60
N VAL A 157 3.45 -4.99 10.86
CA VAL A 157 2.04 -4.73 11.10
C VAL A 157 1.53 -5.47 12.33
N TYR A 158 0.91 -4.73 13.24
CA TYR A 158 0.16 -5.23 14.39
C TYR A 158 -1.32 -4.97 14.14
N ARG A 159 -2.11 -6.02 13.98
CA ARG A 159 -3.56 -5.92 13.70
C ARG A 159 -4.39 -6.28 14.93
N PHE A 160 -5.47 -5.55 15.12
CA PHE A 160 -6.54 -5.86 16.07
C PHE A 160 -7.88 -5.73 15.36
N PHE A 161 -8.87 -6.47 15.82
CA PHE A 161 -10.20 -6.50 15.25
C PHE A 161 -11.24 -6.28 16.35
N ARG A 162 -12.19 -5.41 16.09
CA ARG A 162 -13.36 -5.23 16.96
C ARG A 162 -14.57 -4.93 16.09
N ASP A 163 -15.62 -5.73 16.24
CA ASP A 163 -16.81 -5.68 15.40
C ASP A 163 -16.43 -5.84 13.91
N ASP A 164 -16.72 -4.83 13.09
CA ASP A 164 -16.42 -4.72 11.66
C ASP A 164 -15.21 -3.80 11.37
N LEU A 165 -14.49 -3.38 12.41
CA LEU A 165 -13.34 -2.48 12.30
C LEU A 165 -12.02 -3.22 12.46
N GLU A 166 -11.05 -2.80 11.65
CA GLU A 166 -9.67 -3.24 11.69
C GLU A 166 -8.80 -2.09 12.23
N PHE A 167 -8.00 -2.36 13.25
CA PHE A 167 -7.02 -1.44 13.80
C PHE A 167 -5.63 -1.96 13.41
N CYS A 168 -4.85 -1.17 12.68
CA CYS A 168 -3.51 -1.53 12.25
C CYS A 168 -2.50 -0.52 12.79
N LEU A 169 -1.53 -0.98 13.56
CA LEU A 169 -0.27 -0.25 13.77
C LEU A 169 0.72 -0.73 12.73
N THR A 170 1.20 0.19 11.89
CA THR A 170 2.09 -0.12 10.77
C THR A 170 3.38 0.67 10.89
N LYS A 171 4.47 0.01 10.50
CA LYS A 171 5.79 0.63 10.38
C LYS A 171 6.49 0.10 9.15
N HIS A 172 7.11 1.01 8.40
CA HIS A 172 7.72 0.69 7.12
C HIS A 172 9.24 0.81 7.22
N TYR A 173 9.92 -0.10 6.54
CA TYR A 173 11.37 -0.15 6.46
C TYR A 173 11.84 -0.26 5.01
N PHE A 174 12.87 0.51 4.69
CA PHE A 174 13.65 0.36 3.49
C PHE A 174 14.65 -0.78 3.63
N LEU A 175 14.85 -1.53 2.54
CA LEU A 175 15.88 -2.58 2.47
C LEU A 175 17.29 -2.02 2.22
N ARG A 176 17.39 -0.74 1.85
CA ARG A 176 18.67 -0.03 1.63
C ARG A 176 18.72 1.22 2.51
N PRO A 177 19.92 1.76 2.79
CA PRO A 177 20.07 3.07 3.37
C PRO A 177 19.27 4.12 2.58
N ILE A 178 18.70 5.09 3.29
CA ILE A 178 17.88 6.15 2.66
C ILE A 178 18.65 6.96 1.61
N THR A 179 19.98 7.05 1.73
CA THR A 179 20.86 7.73 0.77
C THR A 179 20.83 7.12 -0.63
N ASP A 180 20.51 5.83 -0.72
CA ASP A 180 20.51 5.08 -1.96
C ASP A 180 19.15 5.19 -2.68
N TYR A 181 18.16 5.82 -2.02
CA TYR A 181 16.84 6.00 -2.59
C TYR A 181 16.79 7.24 -3.50
N ALA A 182 16.88 7.01 -4.81
CA ALA A 182 16.53 8.01 -5.80
C ALA A 182 15.00 8.09 -6.00
N PRO A 183 14.44 9.27 -6.35
CA PRO A 183 13.03 9.42 -6.74
C PRO A 183 12.65 8.47 -7.88
N LEU A 184 11.39 8.01 -7.89
CA LEU A 184 10.86 7.04 -8.86
C LEU A 184 11.10 7.42 -10.33
N GLU A 185 11.10 8.72 -10.64
CA GLU A 185 11.29 9.27 -11.99
C GLU A 185 12.76 9.19 -12.48
N ALA A 186 13.72 9.14 -11.56
CA ALA A 186 15.15 9.13 -11.85
C ALA A 186 15.76 7.72 -11.91
N ARG A 187 14.99 6.68 -11.59
CA ARG A 187 15.47 5.29 -11.61
C ARG A 187 15.36 4.71 -13.02
N SER A 188 16.49 4.60 -13.71
CA SER A 188 16.61 3.98 -15.04
C SER A 188 16.74 2.46 -15.02
N ASP A 189 16.96 1.84 -13.85
CA ASP A 189 17.49 0.47 -13.84
C ASP A 189 16.42 -0.58 -13.55
N GLU A 190 16.33 -1.52 -14.48
CA GLU A 190 15.56 -2.78 -14.46
C GLU A 190 16.10 -3.78 -13.41
N CYS A 191 16.39 -3.32 -12.20
CA CYS A 191 16.81 -4.22 -11.13
C CYS A 191 15.55 -4.87 -10.54
N GLY A 192 15.38 -6.18 -10.73
CA GLY A 192 14.27 -6.93 -10.16
C GLY A 192 14.25 -6.97 -8.63
N PRO A 193 13.24 -7.62 -8.02
CA PRO A 193 13.19 -7.81 -6.57
C PRO A 193 14.43 -8.52 -6.06
N TRP A 194 14.85 -8.21 -4.83
CA TRP A 194 15.98 -8.86 -4.19
C TRP A 194 15.72 -10.37 -4.01
N PRO A 195 16.68 -11.24 -4.36
CA PRO A 195 16.50 -12.68 -4.16
C PRO A 195 16.48 -13.04 -2.66
N THR A 196 17.31 -12.38 -1.86
CA THR A 196 17.46 -12.61 -0.42
C THR A 196 17.29 -11.31 0.33
N LEU A 197 16.55 -11.33 1.44
CA LEU A 197 16.31 -10.14 2.27
C LEU A 197 17.47 -9.90 3.25
N PRO A 198 17.83 -8.63 3.53
CA PRO A 198 18.79 -8.32 4.59
C PRO A 198 18.28 -8.79 5.96
N ALA A 199 19.18 -8.92 6.92
CA ALA A 199 18.79 -9.19 8.31
C ALA A 199 17.94 -8.04 8.88
N TRP A 200 17.10 -8.35 9.88
CA TRP A 200 16.21 -7.37 10.51
C TRP A 200 16.94 -6.11 10.99
N GLU A 201 18.08 -6.28 11.65
CA GLU A 201 18.91 -5.19 12.17
C GLU A 201 19.55 -4.32 11.07
N GLY A 202 19.57 -4.81 9.82
CA GLY A 202 20.08 -4.07 8.66
C GLY A 202 19.03 -3.18 7.99
N LEU A 203 17.78 -3.21 8.45
CA LEU A 203 16.69 -2.42 7.88
C LEU A 203 16.76 -0.96 8.33
N THR A 204 16.39 -0.04 7.43
CA THR A 204 16.31 1.40 7.75
C THR A 204 14.85 1.82 7.85
N ALA A 205 14.43 2.40 8.98
CA ALA A 205 13.06 2.92 9.13
C ALA A 205 12.77 4.03 8.11
N VAL A 206 11.58 3.99 7.50
CA VAL A 206 11.14 5.00 6.51
C VAL A 206 10.87 6.35 7.18
N ASP A 207 10.26 6.34 8.37
CA ASP A 207 10.09 7.54 9.18
C ASP A 207 11.34 7.76 10.04
N MET A 208 12.04 8.88 9.83
CA MET A 208 13.21 9.27 10.62
C MET A 208 12.88 9.51 12.10
N GLN A 209 11.62 9.82 12.41
CA GLN A 209 11.13 9.92 13.80
C GLN A 209 10.77 8.56 14.38
N ASN A 210 10.91 7.48 13.60
CA ASN A 210 10.71 6.09 13.99
C ASN A 210 9.29 5.80 14.51
N ARG A 211 8.30 6.59 14.09
CA ARG A 211 6.92 6.49 14.57
C ARG A 211 6.18 5.33 13.93
N TRP A 212 5.18 4.87 14.65
CA TRP A 212 4.16 3.96 14.16
C TRP A 212 2.99 4.76 13.60
N ILE A 213 2.36 4.23 12.57
CA ILE A 213 1.15 4.81 12.00
C ILE A 213 -0.02 3.89 12.37
N LEU A 214 -0.88 4.39 13.26
CA LEU A 214 -2.17 3.78 13.57
C LEU A 214 -3.16 4.13 12.46
N GLN A 215 -3.77 3.11 11.87
CA GLN A 215 -4.90 3.23 10.97
C GLN A 215 -6.09 2.45 11.54
N ILE A 216 -7.24 3.11 11.67
CA ILE A 216 -8.51 2.45 12.00
C ILE A 216 -9.34 2.42 10.75
N LYS A 217 -9.67 1.22 10.26
CA LYS A 217 -10.28 0.98 8.95
C LYS A 217 -11.66 0.37 9.10
N ALA A 218 -12.59 0.84 8.29
CA ALA A 218 -13.88 0.22 8.03
C ALA A 218 -13.94 -0.14 6.55
N HIS A 219 -14.40 -1.36 6.25
CA HIS A 219 -14.48 -1.88 4.89
C HIS A 219 -15.94 -2.07 4.47
N VAL A 220 -16.36 -1.36 3.43
CA VAL A 220 -17.69 -1.49 2.83
C VAL A 220 -17.58 -2.30 1.54
N LEU A 221 -18.41 -3.33 1.38
CA LEU A 221 -18.30 -4.25 0.23
C LEU A 221 -18.60 -3.55 -1.11
N GLN A 222 -19.56 -2.64 -1.12
CA GLN A 222 -20.04 -1.96 -2.33
C GLN A 222 -19.96 -0.44 -2.16
N ASP A 223 -19.30 0.23 -3.11
CA ASP A 223 -19.14 1.68 -3.15
C ASP A 223 -20.41 2.43 -3.60
N ASN A 224 -21.37 1.73 -4.21
CA ASN A 224 -22.63 2.30 -4.68
C ASN A 224 -23.74 2.37 -3.60
N LYS A 225 -23.42 2.04 -2.35
CA LYS A 225 -24.37 2.06 -1.22
C LYS A 225 -24.05 3.20 -0.24
N PRO A 226 -24.57 4.42 -0.48
CA PRO A 226 -24.22 5.59 0.32
C PRO A 226 -24.63 5.46 1.80
N ASP A 227 -25.70 4.72 2.10
CA ASP A 227 -26.16 4.53 3.47
C ASP A 227 -25.20 3.65 4.30
N GLU A 228 -24.65 2.59 3.69
CA GLU A 228 -23.62 1.75 4.33
C GLU A 228 -22.33 2.54 4.57
N ILE A 229 -21.93 3.38 3.61
CA ILE A 229 -20.79 4.28 3.74
C ILE A 229 -21.00 5.27 4.89
N ARG A 230 -22.17 5.91 4.97
CA ARG A 230 -22.49 6.86 6.06
C ARG A 230 -22.44 6.17 7.43
N LYS A 231 -22.99 4.95 7.54
CA LYS A 231 -22.93 4.16 8.77
C LYS A 231 -21.49 3.86 9.18
N ALA A 232 -20.64 3.47 8.24
CA ALA A 232 -19.21 3.24 8.50
C ALA A 232 -18.49 4.54 8.92
N GLN A 233 -18.79 5.67 8.28
CA GLN A 233 -18.26 6.98 8.69
C GLN A 233 -18.67 7.35 10.11
N ASP A 234 -19.94 7.18 10.47
CA ASP A 234 -20.45 7.48 11.82
C ASP A 234 -19.81 6.57 12.88
N ARG A 235 -19.62 5.29 12.54
CA ARG A 235 -18.94 4.34 13.43
C ARG A 235 -17.49 4.72 13.68
N LEU A 236 -16.74 5.07 12.63
CA LEU A 236 -15.35 5.55 12.79
C LEU A 236 -15.29 6.82 13.64
N MET A 237 -16.22 7.76 13.45
CA MET A 237 -16.27 8.98 14.27
C MET A 237 -16.64 8.72 15.73
N SER A 238 -17.48 7.72 16.01
CA SER A 238 -17.77 7.25 17.37
C SER A 238 -16.51 6.70 18.04
N ILE A 239 -15.79 5.81 17.35
CA ILE A 239 -14.55 5.20 17.86
C ILE A 239 -13.46 6.25 18.06
N ARG A 240 -13.37 7.24 17.16
CA ARG A 240 -12.51 8.40 17.36
C ARG A 240 -12.82 9.10 18.68
N GLY A 241 -14.11 9.29 19.02
CA GLY A 241 -14.53 9.90 20.27
C GLY A 241 -14.16 9.06 21.50
N GLU A 242 -14.29 7.73 21.41
CA GLU A 242 -13.88 6.80 22.48
C GLU A 242 -12.36 6.80 22.72
N LEU A 243 -11.58 7.03 21.67
CA LEU A 243 -10.12 7.04 21.69
C LEU A 243 -9.53 8.45 21.75
N ASP A 244 -10.37 9.47 21.91
CA ASP A 244 -9.92 10.86 22.00
C ASP A 244 -9.10 11.06 23.28
N GLY A 245 -8.02 11.83 23.17
CA GLY A 245 -7.04 12.01 24.24
C GLY A 245 -6.03 10.86 24.40
N ILE A 246 -6.30 9.67 23.86
CA ILE A 246 -5.32 8.57 23.79
C ILE A 246 -4.51 8.67 22.50
N PHE A 247 -5.19 8.83 21.36
CA PHE A 247 -4.56 8.93 20.05
C PHE A 247 -4.86 10.29 19.40
N SER A 248 -3.83 10.93 18.83
CA SER A 248 -3.98 12.20 18.12
C SER A 248 -4.27 11.98 16.64
N PHE A 249 -5.54 11.78 16.29
CA PHE A 249 -5.96 11.61 14.90
C PHE A 249 -5.68 12.87 14.07
N LYS A 250 -5.09 12.67 12.88
CA LYS A 250 -4.67 13.75 11.98
C LYS A 250 -5.39 13.67 10.64
N THR A 251 -5.64 14.83 10.05
CA THR A 251 -5.99 14.95 8.63
C THR A 251 -4.73 14.67 7.80
N VAL A 252 -4.84 13.75 6.85
CA VAL A 252 -3.77 13.45 5.89
C VAL A 252 -4.18 14.04 4.54
N ASP A 253 -3.27 14.75 3.87
CA ASP A 253 -3.52 15.19 2.49
C ASP A 253 -3.69 13.95 1.60
N ARG A 254 -4.83 13.86 0.90
CA ARG A 254 -5.13 12.78 -0.04
C ARG A 254 -4.04 12.55 -1.09
N LYS A 255 -3.26 13.57 -1.44
CA LYS A 255 -2.12 13.46 -2.37
C LYS A 255 -1.03 12.52 -1.89
N VAL A 256 -0.89 12.33 -0.57
CA VAL A 256 0.05 11.37 0.01
C VAL A 256 -0.32 9.93 -0.34
N HIS A 257 -1.60 9.68 -0.64
CA HIS A 257 -2.11 8.38 -1.07
C HIS A 257 -2.33 8.28 -2.58
N ASP A 258 -1.83 9.24 -3.37
CA ASP A 258 -1.96 9.20 -4.82
C ASP A 258 -0.99 8.18 -5.42
N THR A 259 -1.56 7.08 -5.89
CA THR A 259 -0.84 5.98 -6.55
C THR A 259 -0.88 6.10 -8.08
N ARG A 260 -1.51 7.15 -8.64
CA ARG A 260 -1.63 7.31 -10.10
C ARG A 260 -0.28 7.63 -10.72
N VAL A 261 -0.01 6.99 -11.86
CA VAL A 261 1.14 7.31 -12.69
C VAL A 261 0.78 8.51 -13.55
N ALA A 262 1.58 9.58 -13.47
CA ALA A 262 1.40 10.74 -14.33
C ALA A 262 1.48 10.31 -15.80
N LEU A 263 0.48 10.71 -16.59
CA LEU A 263 0.51 10.51 -18.03
C LEU A 263 1.68 11.32 -18.59
N GLN A 264 2.73 10.64 -19.07
CA GLN A 264 3.74 11.31 -19.89
C GLN A 264 3.05 11.85 -21.14
N GLN A 265 2.92 13.17 -21.22
CA GLN A 265 2.49 13.82 -22.44
C GLN A 265 3.58 13.59 -23.50
N GLN A 266 3.40 12.59 -24.35
CA GLN A 266 4.18 12.45 -25.58
C GLN A 266 3.87 13.68 -26.46
N GLY A 267 4.74 14.69 -26.45
CA GLY A 267 4.61 15.81 -27.40
C GLY A 267 5.21 17.16 -27.00
N ILE A 268 5.50 17.42 -25.72
CA ILE A 268 6.18 18.68 -25.37
C ILE A 268 7.68 18.45 -25.44
N GLN A 269 8.26 18.63 -26.64
CA GLN A 269 9.68 18.97 -26.73
C GLN A 269 9.91 20.14 -25.79
N ALA A 270 10.79 19.97 -24.80
CA ALA A 270 11.22 21.07 -23.95
C ALA A 270 11.71 22.20 -24.85
N LEU A 271 10.97 23.32 -24.88
CA LEU A 271 11.39 24.49 -25.64
C LEU A 271 12.79 24.88 -25.13
N PRO A 272 13.78 25.09 -26.02
CA PRO A 272 15.14 25.39 -25.59
C PRO A 272 15.14 26.69 -24.78
N GLN A 273 15.34 26.55 -23.46
CA GLN A 273 15.56 27.67 -22.54
C GLN A 273 16.97 28.23 -22.75
N LYS A 274 17.22 28.88 -23.88
CA LYS A 274 18.36 29.78 -24.09
C LYS A 274 18.12 30.62 -25.33
N VAL A 275 17.46 31.78 -25.13
CA VAL A 275 17.52 32.87 -26.09
C VAL A 275 18.82 33.61 -25.81
N ILE A 276 19.82 33.44 -26.68
CA ILE A 276 21.00 34.31 -26.69
C ILE A 276 20.54 35.63 -27.30
N LEU A 277 20.32 36.65 -26.46
CA LEU A 277 20.17 38.01 -26.93
C LEU A 277 21.55 38.50 -27.40
N GLY A 278 21.70 38.66 -28.71
CA GLY A 278 22.90 39.22 -29.32
C GLY A 278 23.16 40.63 -28.79
N LYS A 279 24.42 40.91 -28.44
CA LYS A 279 24.90 42.27 -28.21
C LYS A 279 25.07 42.95 -29.57
N SER A 280 24.38 44.07 -29.75
CA SER A 280 24.71 45.10 -30.74
C SER A 280 25.21 46.33 -29.99
#